data_AF-A0A7C6PFB5-F1
#
_entry.id   AF-A0A7C6PFB5-F1
#
_cell.length_a   1.000
_cell.length_b   1.000
_cell.length_c   1.000
_cell.angle_alpha   90.00
_cell.angle_beta   90.00
_cell.angle_gamma   90.00
#
_symmetry.space_group_name_H-M   'P 1'
#
loop_
_entity.id
_entity.type
_entity.pdbx_description
1 polymer ?
#
loop_
_entity_poly.entity_id
_entity_poly.type
_entity_poly.pdbx_seq_one_letter_code
_entity_poly.pdbx_strand_id
1 'polypeptide(L)'
;MSITQVFYTSRKLAETLAGNPYMAVISITDPTTPAARLDPLFRHILRLSFFDAIPADQFMPPLPGLFNRDMARQIDTFVQELHAAPFELSLMVHCEYGVSRSAAIALFASATTGAPLAAREFTYEANTWVIETLENLHPGLTIDIPRPEACTERRLAQRA
;
A
#
# COMPACT_ATOMS: atom_id res chain seq x y z
N MET A 1 -14.48 -13.42 -5.09
CA MET A 1 -13.18 -12.79 -5.40
C MET A 1 -13.47 -11.37 -5.79
N SER A 2 -12.79 -10.38 -5.21
CA SER A 2 -12.74 -9.06 -5.86
C SER A 2 -11.62 -8.14 -5.37
N ILE A 3 -10.39 -8.63 -5.40
CA ILE A 3 -9.25 -7.84 -5.87
C ILE A 3 -8.48 -8.78 -6.77
N THR A 4 -8.23 -8.41 -8.03
CA THR A 4 -7.57 -9.29 -9.02
C THR A 4 -6.10 -8.96 -9.20
N GLN A 5 -5.69 -7.74 -8.85
CA GLN A 5 -4.34 -7.26 -9.01
C GLN A 5 -4.09 -6.09 -8.03
N VAL A 6 -2.89 -6.04 -7.45
CA VAL A 6 -2.43 -4.93 -6.62
C VAL A 6 -1.28 -4.22 -7.31
N PHE A 7 -1.30 -2.90 -7.28
CA PHE A 7 -0.25 -2.02 -7.78
C PHE A 7 0.19 -1.06 -6.69
N TYR A 8 1.45 -0.63 -6.76
CA TYR A 8 1.92 0.51 -5.98
C TYR A 8 2.66 1.51 -6.85
N THR A 9 2.55 2.80 -6.51
CA THR A 9 3.14 3.87 -7.33
C THR A 9 3.44 5.14 -6.54
N SER A 10 4.10 6.09 -7.19
CA SER A 10 4.35 7.44 -6.67
C SER A 10 3.14 8.34 -6.84
N ARG A 11 3.05 9.42 -6.05
CA ARG A 11 2.02 10.45 -6.18
C ARG A 11 2.03 11.06 -7.57
N LYS A 12 3.22 11.38 -8.09
CA LYS A 12 3.39 11.98 -9.42
C LYS A 12 2.73 11.13 -10.50
N LEU A 13 2.93 9.81 -10.46
CA LEU A 13 2.31 8.91 -11.43
C LEU A 13 0.80 8.76 -11.14
N ALA A 14 0.39 8.58 -9.89
CA ALA A 14 -1.02 8.47 -9.53
C ALA A 14 -1.88 9.66 -10.00
N GLU A 15 -1.37 10.89 -9.87
CA GLU A 15 -2.07 12.11 -10.33
C GLU A 15 -2.16 12.22 -11.87
N THR A 16 -1.37 11.44 -12.62
CA THR A 16 -1.39 11.44 -14.10
C THR A 16 -2.25 10.33 -14.69
N LEU A 17 -2.66 9.36 -13.88
CA LEU A 17 -3.46 8.23 -14.36
C LEU A 17 -4.91 8.67 -14.58
N ALA A 18 -5.45 8.30 -15.73
CA ALA A 18 -6.88 8.43 -15.99
C ALA A 18 -7.65 7.50 -15.05
N GLY A 19 -8.72 8.02 -14.46
CA GLY A 19 -9.52 7.27 -13.51
C GLY A 19 -10.26 6.12 -14.17
N ASN A 20 -10.37 5.00 -13.46
CA ASN A 20 -11.10 3.82 -13.89
C ASN A 20 -12.05 3.38 -12.76
N PRO A 21 -13.37 3.21 -13.01
CA PRO A 21 -14.31 2.75 -11.99
C PRO A 21 -14.00 1.34 -11.46
N TYR A 22 -13.22 0.55 -12.20
CA TYR A 22 -12.75 -0.77 -11.80
C TYR A 22 -11.40 -0.76 -11.07
N MET A 23 -10.93 0.43 -10.67
CA MET A 23 -9.72 0.60 -9.87
C MET A 23 -10.04 1.34 -8.57
N ALA A 24 -9.74 0.68 -7.45
CA ALA A 24 -9.75 1.31 -6.14
C ALA A 24 -8.37 1.92 -5.83
N VAL A 25 -8.34 2.98 -5.03
CA VAL A 25 -7.12 3.72 -4.70
C VAL A 25 -6.97 3.92 -3.20
N ILE A 26 -5.85 3.50 -2.64
CA ILE A 26 -5.39 3.95 -1.31
C ILE A 26 -4.38 5.08 -1.54
N SER A 27 -4.77 6.28 -1.15
CA SER A 27 -4.03 7.52 -1.35
C SER A 27 -3.37 7.94 -0.03
N ILE A 28 -2.04 7.88 0.01
CA ILE A 28 -1.25 8.25 1.19
C ILE A 28 -0.48 9.53 0.86
N THR A 29 -0.60 10.55 1.71
CA THR A 29 0.20 11.78 1.61
C THR A 29 0.86 12.12 2.93
N ASP A 30 1.89 12.94 2.88
CA ASP A 30 2.45 13.51 4.10
C ASP A 30 1.42 14.46 4.76
N PRO A 31 1.35 14.53 6.11
CA PRO A 31 0.48 15.46 6.83
C PRO A 31 0.67 16.94 6.47
N THR A 32 1.84 17.28 5.94
CA THR A 32 2.21 18.64 5.55
C THR A 32 1.96 18.94 4.08
N THR A 33 1.51 17.97 3.28
CA THR A 33 1.27 18.15 1.84
C THR A 33 -0.24 18.13 1.53
N PRO A 34 -0.68 18.85 0.49
CA PRO A 34 -2.06 18.78 0.04
C PRO A 34 -2.42 17.36 -0.41
N ALA A 35 -3.70 17.01 -0.34
CA ALA A 35 -4.23 15.77 -0.89
C ALA A 35 -3.83 15.58 -2.36
N ALA A 36 -3.58 14.33 -2.77
CA ALA A 36 -3.25 14.02 -4.16
C ALA A 36 -4.45 14.31 -5.08
N ARG A 37 -4.20 14.98 -6.20
CA ARG A 37 -5.19 15.28 -7.23
C ARG A 37 -5.43 14.04 -8.10
N LEU A 38 -6.30 13.17 -7.63
CA LEU A 38 -6.72 11.97 -8.35
C LEU A 38 -7.85 12.30 -9.31
N ASP A 39 -7.91 11.59 -10.43
CA ASP A 39 -9.00 11.69 -11.39
C ASP A 39 -10.35 11.35 -10.72
N PRO A 40 -11.41 12.16 -10.89
CA PRO A 40 -12.73 11.92 -10.30
C PRO A 40 -13.39 10.59 -10.68
N LEU A 41 -12.94 9.93 -11.76
CA LEU A 41 -13.45 8.63 -12.18
C LEU A 41 -12.98 7.47 -11.28
N PHE A 42 -11.99 7.68 -10.42
CA PHE A 42 -11.70 6.73 -9.33
C PHE A 42 -12.82 6.79 -8.29
N ARG A 43 -13.67 5.75 -8.25
CA ARG A 43 -14.87 5.73 -7.41
C ARG A 43 -14.62 5.29 -5.97
N HIS A 44 -13.62 4.43 -5.77
CA HIS A 44 -13.29 3.85 -4.48
C HIS A 44 -11.95 4.40 -4.01
N ILE A 45 -11.96 5.44 -3.17
CA ILE A 45 -10.73 6.09 -2.69
C ILE A 45 -10.73 6.10 -1.17
N LEU A 46 -9.71 5.48 -0.57
CA LEU A 46 -9.34 5.70 0.83
C LEU A 46 -8.21 6.73 0.89
N ARG A 47 -8.38 7.81 1.65
CA ARG A 47 -7.35 8.84 1.85
C ARG A 47 -6.81 8.78 3.26
N LEU A 48 -5.51 8.63 3.39
CA LEU A 48 -4.78 8.61 4.65
C LEU A 48 -3.64 9.60 4.61
N SER A 49 -3.28 10.14 5.76
CA SER A 49 -2.16 11.06 5.87
C SER A 49 -1.32 10.74 7.09
N PHE A 50 -0.08 10.33 6.85
CA PHE A 50 0.90 9.98 7.87
C PHE A 50 2.33 10.03 7.32
N PHE A 51 3.29 10.31 8.20
CA PHE A 51 4.70 10.43 7.84
C PHE A 51 5.33 9.09 7.45
N ASP A 52 6.29 9.14 6.52
CA ASP A 52 7.16 8.01 6.19
C ASP A 52 8.26 7.84 7.24
N ALA A 53 7.86 7.40 8.43
CA ALA A 53 8.76 7.29 9.57
C ALA A 53 8.41 6.08 10.42
N ILE A 54 9.42 5.59 11.12
CA ILE A 54 9.30 4.55 12.15
C ILE A 54 9.54 5.21 13.52
N PRO A 55 8.92 4.72 14.61
CA PRO A 55 9.23 5.19 15.95
C PRO A 55 10.73 5.00 16.27
N ALA A 56 11.33 6.02 16.86
CA ALA A 56 12.73 5.95 17.30
C ALA A 56 12.92 5.01 18.50
N ASP A 57 11.89 4.89 19.34
CA ASP A 57 11.84 3.99 20.49
C ASP A 57 10.41 3.44 20.63
N GLN A 58 10.28 2.12 20.72
CA GLN A 58 9.03 1.40 20.92
C GLN A 58 8.37 1.67 22.29
N PHE A 59 9.13 2.17 23.26
CA PHE A 59 8.65 2.48 24.61
C PHE A 59 8.17 3.93 24.76
N MET A 60 8.38 4.78 23.75
CA MET A 60 7.86 6.14 23.73
C MET A 60 6.55 6.22 22.93
N PRO A 61 5.61 7.10 23.33
CA PRO A 61 4.42 7.32 22.54
C PRO A 61 4.81 7.80 21.13
N PRO A 62 4.21 7.24 20.07
CA PRO A 62 4.54 7.62 18.70
C PRO A 62 4.22 9.11 18.48
N LEU A 63 5.07 9.78 17.70
CA LEU A 63 4.85 11.17 17.33
C LEU A 63 3.48 11.33 16.63
N PRO A 64 2.74 12.42 16.92
CA PRO A 64 1.53 12.74 16.18
C PRO A 64 1.78 12.74 14.66
N GLY A 65 0.91 12.06 13.92
CA GLY A 65 1.05 11.92 12.46
C GLY A 65 1.85 10.70 12.00
N LEU A 66 2.34 9.84 12.91
CA LEU A 66 2.80 8.50 12.54
C LEU A 66 1.64 7.56 12.22
N PHE A 67 1.94 6.52 11.44
CA PHE A 67 1.01 5.43 11.19
C PHE A 67 0.60 4.77 12.51
N ASN A 68 -0.68 4.51 12.68
CA ASN A 68 -1.23 3.98 13.91
C ASN A 68 -2.30 2.91 13.66
N ARG A 69 -2.76 2.31 14.75
CA ARG A 69 -3.71 1.20 14.71
C ARG A 69 -5.05 1.58 14.06
N ASP A 70 -5.52 2.81 14.20
CA ASP A 70 -6.80 3.24 13.62
C ASP A 70 -6.69 3.43 12.10
N MET A 71 -5.55 3.92 11.61
CA MET A 71 -5.25 3.95 10.18
C MET A 71 -5.12 2.52 9.62
N ALA A 72 -4.47 1.62 10.35
CA ALA A 72 -4.37 0.21 9.98
C ALA A 72 -5.76 -0.45 9.86
N ARG A 73 -6.67 -0.18 10.79
CA ARG A 73 -8.06 -0.66 10.71
C ARG A 73 -8.80 -0.10 9.50
N GLN A 74 -8.61 1.18 9.17
CA GLN A 74 -9.25 1.77 7.99
C GLN A 74 -8.78 1.09 6.70
N ILE A 75 -7.48 0.79 6.59
CA ILE A 75 -6.92 0.05 5.44
C ILE A 75 -7.49 -1.36 5.40
N ASP A 76 -7.47 -2.06 6.53
CA ASP A 76 -7.99 -3.42 6.62
C ASP A 76 -9.45 -3.48 6.19
N THR A 77 -10.33 -2.69 6.82
CA THR A 77 -11.75 -2.62 6.47
C THR A 77 -11.93 -2.32 4.98
N PHE A 78 -11.21 -1.35 4.42
CA PHE A 78 -11.31 -1.00 3.01
C PHE A 78 -10.89 -2.15 2.09
N VAL A 79 -9.79 -2.83 2.38
CA VAL A 79 -9.32 -3.98 1.59
C VAL A 79 -10.31 -5.15 1.67
N GLN A 80 -10.83 -5.44 2.87
CA GLN A 80 -11.81 -6.52 3.08
C GLN A 80 -13.13 -6.23 2.34
N GLU A 81 -13.65 -5.00 2.45
CA GLU A 81 -14.87 -4.58 1.77
C GLU A 81 -14.72 -4.68 0.24
N LEU A 82 -13.59 -4.22 -0.29
CA LEU A 82 -13.30 -4.34 -1.72
C LEU A 82 -13.20 -5.80 -2.14
N HIS A 83 -12.51 -6.65 -1.38
CA HIS A 83 -12.32 -8.06 -1.70
C HIS A 83 -13.59 -8.91 -1.59
N ALA A 84 -14.57 -8.45 -0.82
CA ALA A 84 -15.90 -9.04 -0.69
C ALA A 84 -16.91 -8.53 -1.74
N ALA A 85 -16.56 -7.52 -2.54
CA ALA A 85 -17.43 -6.95 -3.57
C ALA A 85 -17.86 -7.98 -4.64
N PRO A 86 -19.03 -7.77 -5.29
CA PRO A 86 -19.53 -8.71 -6.29
C PRO A 86 -18.92 -8.54 -7.69
N PHE A 87 -17.92 -7.67 -7.87
CA PHE A 87 -17.30 -7.35 -9.16
C PHE A 87 -15.79 -7.23 -9.03
N GLU A 88 -15.06 -7.57 -10.10
CA GLU A 88 -13.60 -7.54 -10.09
C GLU A 88 -13.04 -6.12 -10.11
N LEU A 89 -11.98 -5.92 -9.31
CA LEU A 89 -11.31 -4.64 -9.14
C LEU A 89 -9.80 -4.82 -9.08
N SER A 90 -9.08 -3.83 -9.59
CA SER A 90 -7.67 -3.63 -9.26
C SER A 90 -7.52 -2.66 -8.09
N LEU A 91 -6.52 -2.88 -7.24
CA LEU A 91 -6.17 -1.97 -6.16
C LEU A 91 -4.86 -1.25 -6.47
N MET A 92 -4.85 0.08 -6.45
CA MET A 92 -3.66 0.90 -6.54
C MET A 92 -3.38 1.57 -5.20
N VAL A 93 -2.14 1.46 -4.71
CA VAL A 93 -1.68 2.16 -3.52
C VAL A 93 -0.63 3.20 -3.94
N HIS A 94 -0.75 4.44 -3.49
CA HIS A 94 0.31 5.42 -3.73
C HIS A 94 0.70 6.15 -2.46
N CYS A 95 1.98 6.55 -2.39
CA CYS A 95 2.48 7.51 -1.43
C CYS A 95 3.21 8.64 -2.20
N GLU A 96 4.08 9.41 -1.56
CA GLU A 96 4.83 10.47 -2.27
C GLU A 96 5.76 9.89 -3.35
N TYR A 97 6.67 8.99 -2.98
CA TYR A 97 7.69 8.43 -3.88
C TYR A 97 7.36 7.04 -4.44
N GLY A 98 6.39 6.33 -3.86
CA GLY A 98 6.05 4.98 -4.29
C GLY A 98 7.07 3.91 -3.90
N VAL A 99 7.71 4.06 -2.73
CA VAL A 99 8.82 3.18 -2.30
C VAL A 99 8.52 2.49 -0.97
N SER A 100 8.24 3.26 0.09
CA SER A 100 8.18 2.73 1.46
C SER A 100 6.74 2.47 1.93
N ARG A 101 5.95 3.53 2.20
CA ARG A 101 4.57 3.40 2.71
C ARG A 101 3.62 2.65 1.78
N SER A 102 3.64 2.98 0.49
CA SER A 102 2.74 2.35 -0.48
C SER A 102 3.10 0.89 -0.74
N ALA A 103 4.39 0.55 -0.75
CA ALA A 103 4.85 -0.82 -0.85
C ALA A 103 4.38 -1.65 0.35
N ALA A 104 4.51 -1.13 1.58
CA ALA A 104 4.02 -1.82 2.78
C ALA A 104 2.53 -2.16 2.71
N ILE A 105 1.69 -1.18 2.35
CA ILE A 105 0.25 -1.40 2.25
C ILE A 105 -0.12 -2.29 1.05
N ALA A 106 0.60 -2.22 -0.06
CA ALA A 106 0.39 -3.09 -1.20
C ALA A 106 0.77 -4.55 -0.89
N LEU A 107 1.85 -4.77 -0.13
CA LEU A 107 2.24 -6.07 0.40
C LEU A 107 1.15 -6.65 1.31
N PHE A 108 0.63 -5.85 2.24
CA PHE A 108 -0.50 -6.23 3.09
C PHE A 108 -1.73 -6.64 2.28
N ALA A 109 -2.14 -5.82 1.31
CA ALA A 109 -3.32 -6.12 0.51
C ALA A 109 -3.15 -7.41 -0.30
N SER A 110 -1.96 -7.62 -0.89
CA SER A 110 -1.62 -8.85 -1.61
C SER A 110 -1.66 -10.08 -0.70
N ALA A 111 -1.05 -10.00 0.50
CA ALA A 111 -1.04 -11.09 1.47
C ALA A 111 -2.44 -11.44 1.97
N THR A 112 -3.28 -10.42 2.21
CA THR A 112 -4.64 -10.57 2.74
C THR A 112 -5.61 -11.16 1.72
N THR A 113 -5.46 -10.80 0.44
CA THR A 113 -6.42 -11.15 -0.61
C THR A 113 -5.95 -12.31 -1.50
N GLY A 114 -4.66 -12.66 -1.44
CA GLY A 114 -4.02 -13.57 -2.38
C GLY A 114 -3.83 -13.00 -3.79
N ALA A 115 -4.21 -11.74 -4.03
CA ALA A 115 -4.06 -11.10 -5.33
C ALA A 115 -2.57 -10.84 -5.64
N PRO A 116 -2.13 -11.03 -6.89
CA PRO A 116 -0.76 -10.73 -7.28
C PRO A 116 -0.43 -9.25 -7.07
N LEU A 117 0.81 -8.98 -6.66
CA LEU A 117 1.37 -7.63 -6.55
C LEU A 117 2.31 -7.39 -7.73
N ALA A 118 1.97 -6.40 -8.55
CA ALA A 118 2.82 -5.95 -9.64
C ALA A 118 4.15 -5.41 -9.07
N ALA A 119 5.26 -5.83 -9.67
CA ALA A 119 6.61 -5.44 -9.27
C ALA A 119 6.94 -5.79 -7.79
N ARG A 120 6.35 -6.85 -7.24
CA ARG A 120 6.53 -7.28 -5.84
C ARG A 120 8.00 -7.27 -5.41
N GLU A 121 8.92 -7.80 -6.20
CA GLU A 121 10.35 -7.85 -5.88
C GLU A 121 10.96 -6.49 -5.52
N PHE A 122 10.41 -5.38 -6.03
CA PHE A 122 10.87 -4.01 -5.76
C PHE A 122 10.33 -3.40 -4.47
N THR A 123 9.65 -4.18 -3.62
CA THR A 123 9.08 -3.73 -2.34
C THR A 123 9.99 -3.94 -1.13
N TYR A 124 11.28 -4.19 -1.36
CA TYR A 124 12.29 -4.45 -0.30
C TYR A 124 12.54 -3.26 0.64
N GLU A 125 12.08 -2.06 0.29
CA GLU A 125 12.14 -0.85 1.13
C GLU A 125 10.81 -0.54 1.84
N ALA A 126 9.89 -1.50 1.91
CA ALA A 126 8.61 -1.32 2.57
C ALA A 126 8.76 -0.86 4.03
N ASN A 127 7.92 0.10 4.44
CA ASN A 127 7.93 0.62 5.81
C ASN A 127 7.58 -0.49 6.82
N THR A 128 8.56 -0.91 7.64
CA THR A 128 8.38 -2.03 8.59
C THR A 128 7.38 -1.71 9.68
N TRP A 129 7.31 -0.47 10.17
CA TRP A 129 6.32 -0.07 11.18
C TRP A 129 4.89 -0.21 10.66
N VAL A 130 4.65 0.12 9.40
CA VAL A 130 3.35 -0.07 8.74
C VAL A 130 3.01 -1.55 8.64
N ILE A 131 3.95 -2.38 8.22
CA ILE A 131 3.80 -3.84 8.13
C ILE A 131 3.46 -4.44 9.48
N GLU A 132 4.28 -4.20 10.50
CA GLU A 132 4.09 -4.74 11.85
C GLU A 132 2.75 -4.30 12.45
N THR A 133 2.36 -3.04 12.25
CA THR A 133 1.06 -2.54 12.74
C THR A 133 -0.12 -3.24 12.04
N LEU A 134 -0.01 -3.57 10.75
CA LEU A 134 -1.02 -4.30 9.99
C LEU A 134 -1.06 -5.79 10.36
N GLU A 135 0.10 -6.44 10.54
CA GLU A 135 0.19 -7.83 11.01
C GLU A 135 -0.42 -8.00 12.41
N ASN A 136 -0.21 -7.02 13.30
CA ASN A 136 -0.80 -7.01 14.63
C ASN A 136 -2.34 -6.95 14.65
N LEU A 137 -3.00 -6.59 13.53
CA LEU A 137 -4.46 -6.69 13.39
C LEU A 137 -4.93 -8.11 13.06
N HIS A 138 -4.08 -8.92 12.42
CA HIS A 138 -4.41 -10.25 11.92
C HIS A 138 -3.43 -11.30 12.45
N PRO A 139 -3.67 -11.83 13.66
CA PRO A 139 -2.84 -12.92 14.20
C PRO A 139 -2.84 -14.12 13.24
N GLY A 140 -1.72 -14.36 12.56
CA GLY A 140 -1.56 -15.43 11.57
C GLY A 140 -1.38 -14.96 10.12
N LEU A 141 -1.57 -13.67 9.84
CA LEU A 141 -1.11 -13.08 8.58
C LEU A 141 0.40 -12.81 8.69
N THR A 142 1.16 -13.29 7.72
CA THR A 142 2.59 -12.99 7.60
C THR A 142 2.85 -12.28 6.28
N ILE A 143 3.39 -11.08 6.35
CA ILE A 143 3.69 -10.27 5.19
C ILE A 143 5.18 -10.38 4.90
N ASP A 144 5.52 -11.23 3.93
CA ASP A 144 6.89 -11.40 3.47
C ASP A 144 7.35 -10.14 2.71
N ILE A 145 8.46 -9.53 3.16
CA ILE A 145 9.14 -8.44 2.47
C ILE A 145 10.26 -9.05 1.62
N PRO A 146 10.26 -8.85 0.28
CA PRO A 146 11.31 -9.39 -0.58
C PRO A 146 12.69 -8.87 -0.21
N ARG A 147 13.72 -9.71 -0.41
CA ARG A 147 15.11 -9.30 -0.26
C ARG A 147 15.57 -8.47 -1.47
N PRO A 148 16.51 -7.53 -1.30
CA PRO A 148 17.06 -6.74 -2.41
C PRO A 148 17.63 -7.58 -3.57
N GLU A 149 18.15 -8.77 -3.25
CA GLU A 149 18.70 -9.72 -4.22
C GLU A 149 17.67 -10.14 -5.28
N ALA A 150 16.39 -10.29 -4.91
CA ALA A 150 15.31 -10.69 -5.80
C ALA A 150 15.09 -9.69 -6.96
N CYS A 151 15.35 -8.39 -6.74
CA CYS A 151 15.33 -7.40 -7.82
C CYS A 151 16.41 -7.63 -8.86
N THR A 152 17.60 -8.02 -8.41
CA THR A 152 18.76 -8.23 -9.28
C THR A 152 18.50 -9.41 -10.20
N GLU A 153 17.97 -10.52 -9.65
CA GLU A 153 17.63 -11.72 -10.41
C GLU A 153 16.60 -11.44 -11.50
N ARG A 154 15.53 -10.70 -11.21
CA ARG A 154 14.53 -10.35 -12.22
C ARG A 154 15.08 -9.45 -13.33
N ARG A 155 15.90 -8.45 -12.98
CA ARG A 155 16.54 -7.58 -13.98
C ARG A 155 17.46 -8.36 -14.91
N LEU A 156 18.13 -9.39 -14.40
CA LEU A 156 18.94 -10.31 -15.21
C LEU A 156 18.06 -11.20 -16.09
N ALA A 157 16.99 -11.78 -15.55
CA ALA A 157 16.06 -12.62 -16.30
C ALA A 157 15.34 -11.88 -17.44
N GLN A 158 15.05 -10.58 -17.29
CA GLN A 158 14.44 -9.75 -18.34
C GLN A 158 15.42 -9.34 -19.46
N ARG A 159 16.73 -9.56 -19.27
CA ARG A 159 17.79 -9.22 -20.23
C ARG A 159 18.33 -10.43 -21.00
N ALA A 160 17.95 -11.65 -20.59
CA ALA A 160 18.32 -12.91 -21.23
C ALA A 160 17.25 -13.33 -22.25
#